data_AF-A0A6S7CH12-F1
#
_entry.id   AF-A0A6S7CH12-F1
#
_cell.length_a   1.000
_cell.length_b   1.000
_cell.length_c   1.000
_cell.angle_alpha   90.00
_cell.angle_beta   90.00
_cell.angle_gamma   90.00
#
_symmetry.space_group_name_H-M   'P 1'
#
loop_
_entity.id
_entity.type
_entity.pdbx_description
1 polymer ?
#
loop_
_entity_poly.entity_id
_entity_poly.type
_entity_poly.pdbx_seq_one_letter_code
_entity_poly.pdbx_strand_id
1 'polypeptide(L)'
;MRSSPVIGQSSTRRVGRVMVAASLSLMVLGGCASGKPEPASLVPVAAAEPGSVIQLSRAVVGALPADATVTLPAASQWRRVGAIAQGDVYRPLGAQFVVRAPRKTEAYLVASSGQWVGCYLPGERGYVELTRPVALPVGMRQ
;
A
#
# COMPACT_ATOMS: atom_id res chain seq x y z
N MET A 1 4.64 -40.95 -85.68
CA MET A 1 3.22 -41.14 -85.29
C MET A 1 3.17 -41.34 -83.78
N ARG A 2 2.32 -40.55 -83.11
CA ARG A 2 2.18 -40.30 -81.66
C ARG A 2 2.23 -41.60 -80.82
N SER A 3 3.11 -41.79 -79.83
CA SER A 3 3.39 -41.08 -78.56
C SER A 3 2.30 -41.19 -77.50
N SER A 4 2.60 -42.07 -76.53
CA SER A 4 1.88 -42.48 -75.31
C SER A 4 1.57 -41.36 -74.30
N PRO A 5 0.67 -41.60 -73.33
CA PRO A 5 0.18 -40.57 -72.42
C PRO A 5 1.10 -40.37 -71.20
N VAL A 6 1.20 -39.13 -70.72
CA VAL A 6 1.87 -38.80 -69.45
C VAL A 6 0.83 -38.36 -68.44
N ILE A 7 0.79 -39.09 -67.33
CA ILE A 7 -0.02 -38.85 -66.13
C ILE A 7 0.53 -37.62 -65.41
N GLY A 8 -0.29 -36.57 -65.28
CA GLY A 8 0.01 -35.39 -64.49
C GLY A 8 -0.88 -35.33 -63.24
N GLN A 9 -0.35 -35.74 -62.08
CA GLN A 9 -0.94 -35.41 -60.78
C GLN A 9 0.17 -34.89 -59.86
N SER A 10 0.36 -33.57 -59.85
CA SER A 10 1.27 -32.89 -58.94
C SER A 10 0.58 -32.59 -57.61
N SER A 11 1.02 -33.27 -56.57
CA SER A 11 0.65 -33.05 -55.17
C SER A 11 1.17 -31.69 -54.66
N THR A 12 0.28 -30.73 -54.44
CA THR A 12 0.56 -29.48 -53.73
C THR A 12 0.72 -29.73 -52.22
N ARG A 13 1.96 -29.90 -51.77
CA ARG A 13 2.31 -29.91 -50.34
C ARG A 13 2.20 -28.49 -49.77
N ARG A 14 1.24 -28.27 -48.86
CA ARG A 14 1.13 -27.03 -48.08
C ARG A 14 2.34 -26.90 -47.15
N VAL A 15 3.20 -25.94 -47.46
CA VAL A 15 4.24 -25.41 -46.57
C VAL A 15 3.55 -24.51 -45.54
N GLY A 16 3.36 -25.00 -44.32
CA GLY A 16 2.91 -24.21 -43.17
C GLY A 16 4.04 -24.10 -42.16
N ARG A 17 4.62 -22.90 -42.05
CA ARG A 17 5.87 -22.56 -41.38
C ARG A 17 5.79 -22.70 -39.85
N VAL A 18 6.74 -23.45 -39.30
CA VAL A 18 7.65 -23.09 -38.18
C VAL A 18 7.08 -22.22 -37.04
N MET A 19 6.70 -22.90 -35.96
CA MET A 19 7.08 -22.70 -34.55
C MET A 19 7.73 -21.36 -34.14
N VAL A 20 7.05 -20.54 -33.34
CA VAL A 20 7.68 -19.66 -32.31
C VAL A 20 6.75 -19.55 -31.10
N ALA A 21 7.25 -19.99 -29.95
CA ALA A 21 6.65 -19.84 -28.64
C ALA A 21 6.54 -18.35 -28.24
N ALA A 22 5.36 -17.92 -27.81
CA ALA A 22 5.17 -16.61 -27.18
C ALA A 22 4.56 -16.82 -25.79
N SER A 23 5.46 -16.97 -24.84
CA SER A 23 5.28 -16.79 -23.40
C SER A 23 4.42 -15.56 -23.07
N LEU A 24 3.20 -15.79 -22.57
CA LEU A 24 2.38 -14.77 -21.91
C LEU A 24 2.98 -14.45 -20.54
N SER A 25 4.06 -13.66 -20.54
CA SER A 25 4.54 -12.98 -19.35
C SER A 25 3.56 -11.84 -19.04
N LEU A 26 2.60 -12.08 -18.14
CA LEU A 26 1.82 -11.01 -17.51
C LEU A 26 2.79 -10.11 -16.73
N MET A 27 3.21 -9.00 -17.35
CA MET A 27 3.87 -7.90 -16.67
C MET A 27 2.89 -7.30 -15.68
N VAL A 28 3.00 -7.69 -14.40
CA VAL A 28 2.46 -6.90 -13.29
C VAL A 28 3.32 -5.64 -13.21
N LEU A 29 2.83 -4.56 -13.82
CA LEU A 29 3.41 -3.24 -13.67
C LEU A 29 3.26 -2.82 -12.20
N GLY A 30 4.39 -2.75 -11.50
CA GLY A 30 4.48 -2.17 -10.17
C GLY A 30 3.93 -0.75 -10.20
N GLY A 31 2.90 -0.51 -9.39
CA GLY A 31 2.25 0.78 -9.28
C GLY A 31 3.26 1.87 -8.95
N CYS A 32 3.24 2.94 -9.73
CA CYS A 32 3.90 4.18 -9.37
C CYS A 32 3.37 4.60 -8.00
N ALA A 33 4.26 4.75 -7.02
CA ALA A 33 3.98 5.44 -5.76
C ALA A 33 3.66 6.92 -6.05
N SER A 34 2.49 7.18 -6.63
CA SER A 34 1.89 8.49 -6.63
C SER A 34 1.49 8.70 -5.18
N GLY A 35 2.12 9.63 -4.47
CA GLY A 35 1.84 9.95 -3.05
C GLY A 35 0.43 10.50 -2.79
N LYS A 36 -0.54 10.13 -3.61
CA LYS A 36 -1.97 10.35 -3.43
C LYS A 36 -2.48 9.34 -2.40
N PRO A 37 -3.36 9.78 -1.49
CA PRO A 37 -4.02 8.86 -0.57
C PRO A 37 -4.77 7.75 -1.31
N GLU A 38 -4.60 6.53 -0.84
CA GLU A 38 -5.30 5.33 -1.31
C GLU A 38 -6.63 5.20 -0.55
N PRO A 39 -7.75 4.81 -1.18
CA PRO A 39 -8.99 4.56 -0.44
C PRO A 39 -8.80 3.51 0.66
N ALA A 40 -9.25 3.81 1.88
CA ALA A 40 -9.15 2.90 3.02
C ALA A 40 -10.46 2.86 3.82
N SER A 41 -10.93 1.65 4.11
CA SER A 41 -12.15 1.44 4.92
C SER A 41 -11.79 1.20 6.37
N LEU A 42 -12.13 2.16 7.23
CA LEU A 42 -11.92 2.04 8.68
C LEU A 42 -13.01 1.18 9.30
N VAL A 43 -12.60 0.07 9.93
CA VAL A 43 -13.45 -0.75 10.80
C VAL A 43 -13.31 -0.23 12.24
N PRO A 44 -14.35 0.35 12.85
CA PRO A 44 -14.26 0.93 14.19
C PRO A 44 -14.04 -0.15 15.26
N VAL A 45 -13.32 0.22 16.32
CA VAL A 45 -13.17 -0.59 17.54
C VAL A 45 -13.67 0.20 18.74
N ALA A 46 -14.30 -0.49 19.69
CA ALA A 46 -14.79 0.12 20.91
C ALA A 46 -13.63 0.74 21.73
N ALA A 47 -13.80 1.99 22.15
CA ALA A 47 -12.79 2.72 22.90
C ALA A 47 -12.51 2.17 24.31
N ALA A 48 -13.33 1.23 24.79
CA ALA A 48 -13.25 0.64 26.13
C ALA A 48 -12.33 -0.60 26.19
N GLU A 49 -11.75 -1.04 25.07
CA GLU A 49 -10.85 -2.19 25.06
C GLU A 49 -9.54 -1.88 25.83
N PRO A 50 -9.07 -2.79 26.72
CA PRO A 50 -7.78 -2.66 27.37
C PRO A 50 -6.64 -2.67 26.32
N GLY A 51 -5.62 -1.83 26.51
CA GLY A 51 -4.57 -1.63 25.52
C GLY A 51 -4.95 -0.72 24.34
N SER A 52 -6.13 -0.08 24.39
CA SER A 52 -6.55 0.88 23.38
C SER A 52 -5.75 2.19 23.37
N VAL A 53 -4.93 2.48 24.38
CA VAL A 53 -4.08 3.69 24.41
C VAL A 53 -2.61 3.32 24.46
N ILE A 54 -1.83 3.85 23.52
CA ILE A 54 -0.37 3.75 23.51
C ILE A 54 0.23 5.11 23.85
N GLN A 55 1.39 5.09 24.51
CA GLN A 55 2.20 6.28 24.76
C GLN A 55 3.60 6.06 24.19
N LEU A 56 4.09 7.01 23.40
CA LEU A 56 5.44 6.95 22.83
C LEU A 56 6.47 7.33 23.89
N SER A 57 7.49 6.50 24.10
CA SER A 57 8.57 6.79 25.06
C SER A 57 9.61 7.79 24.54
N ARG A 58 9.71 7.95 23.21
CA ARG A 58 10.55 8.96 22.55
C ARG A 58 9.87 9.49 21.29
N ALA A 59 10.39 10.59 20.76
CA ALA A 59 9.94 11.12 19.49
C ALA A 59 10.30 10.15 18.35
N VAL A 60 9.44 10.09 17.34
CA VAL A 60 9.64 9.26 16.15
C VAL A 60 9.47 10.14 14.92
N VAL A 61 10.39 10.04 13.97
CA VAL A 61 10.35 10.78 12.72
C VAL A 61 10.08 9.81 11.59
N GLY A 62 9.08 10.10 10.78
CA GLY A 62 8.69 9.33 9.60
C GLY A 62 8.71 10.21 8.36
N ALA A 63 9.02 9.61 7.22
CA ALA A 63 8.96 10.27 5.92
C ALA A 63 7.69 9.82 5.21
N LEU A 64 6.90 10.77 4.72
CA LEU A 64 5.81 10.59 3.79
C LEU A 64 6.31 10.85 2.34
N PRO A 65 5.53 10.47 1.32
CA PRO A 65 5.81 10.83 -0.05
C PRO A 65 6.01 12.34 -0.26
N ALA A 66 6.70 12.71 -1.35
CA ALA A 66 7.05 14.10 -1.67
C ALA A 66 7.91 14.80 -0.59
N ASP A 67 8.86 14.06 -0.01
CA ASP A 67 9.86 14.51 0.96
C ASP A 67 9.28 15.18 2.22
N ALA A 68 7.99 14.92 2.51
CA ALA A 68 7.33 15.44 3.69
C ALA A 68 7.77 14.65 4.93
N THR A 69 8.45 15.32 5.86
CA THR A 69 8.82 14.72 7.16
C THR A 69 7.75 15.02 8.20
N VAL A 70 7.43 14.04 9.02
CA VAL A 70 6.45 14.16 10.09
C VAL A 70 7.02 13.59 11.38
N THR A 71 6.78 14.29 12.48
CA THR A 71 7.27 13.91 13.80
C THR A 71 6.11 13.55 14.72
N LEU A 72 6.18 12.37 15.31
CA LEU A 72 5.38 11.99 16.47
C LEU A 72 6.13 12.44 17.74
N PRO A 73 5.58 13.34 18.57
CA PRO A 73 6.27 13.84 19.74
C PRO A 73 6.51 12.74 20.80
N ALA A 74 7.58 12.87 21.58
CA ALA A 74 7.78 12.06 22.77
C ALA A 74 6.61 12.24 23.76
N ALA A 75 6.30 11.20 24.53
CA ALA A 75 5.20 11.16 25.50
C ALA A 75 3.80 11.43 24.92
N SER A 76 3.66 11.51 23.59
CA SER A 76 2.35 11.62 22.94
C SER A 76 1.53 10.36 23.16
N GLN A 77 0.22 10.56 23.39
CA GLN A 77 -0.74 9.49 23.64
C GLN A 77 -1.67 9.32 22.44
N TRP A 78 -1.91 8.08 22.08
CA TRP A 78 -2.68 7.71 20.90
C TRP A 78 -3.67 6.63 21.25
N ARG A 79 -4.94 6.84 20.92
CA ARG A 79 -6.01 5.89 21.17
C ARG A 79 -6.39 5.16 19.90
N ARG A 80 -6.37 3.83 19.93
CA ARG A 80 -6.90 2.96 18.88
C ARG A 80 -8.38 3.27 18.67
N VAL A 81 -8.74 3.60 17.44
CA VAL A 81 -10.12 3.92 17.03
C VAL A 81 -10.68 2.91 16.05
N GLY A 82 -9.83 2.07 15.48
CA GLY A 82 -10.22 1.04 14.53
C GLY A 82 -9.03 0.38 13.85
N ALA A 83 -9.29 -0.28 12.74
CA ALA A 83 -8.28 -0.87 11.87
C ALA A 83 -8.64 -0.67 10.40
N ILE A 84 -7.61 -0.67 9.56
CA ILE A 84 -7.69 -0.76 8.09
C ILE A 84 -6.86 -1.98 7.65
N ALA A 85 -6.85 -2.31 6.36
CA ALA A 85 -6.10 -3.46 5.84
C ALA A 85 -4.59 -3.43 6.19
N GLN A 86 -4.02 -2.23 6.29
CA GLN A 86 -2.60 -2.00 6.57
C GLN A 86 -2.25 -2.10 8.06
N GLY A 87 -3.21 -1.95 8.97
CA GLY A 87 -2.96 -2.01 10.41
C GLY A 87 -3.99 -1.29 11.27
N ASP A 88 -3.65 -1.17 12.56
CA ASP A 88 -4.44 -0.49 13.56
C ASP A 88 -4.34 1.03 13.43
N VAL A 89 -5.48 1.71 13.53
CA VAL A 89 -5.58 3.17 13.40
C VAL A 89 -5.70 3.80 14.78
N TYR A 90 -4.81 4.73 15.08
CA TYR A 90 -4.74 5.44 16.35
C TYR A 90 -4.92 6.96 16.17
N ARG A 91 -5.87 7.51 16.90
CA ARG A 91 -6.14 8.96 16.98
C ARG A 91 -5.32 9.59 18.11
N PRO A 92 -4.70 10.77 17.91
CA PRO A 92 -4.03 11.47 19.01
C PRO A 92 -5.03 11.89 20.10
N LEU A 93 -4.65 11.75 21.37
CA LEU A 93 -5.46 12.22 22.52
C LEU A 93 -5.18 13.66 22.95
N GLY A 94 -4.07 14.24 22.47
CA GLY A 94 -3.67 15.62 22.75
C GLY A 94 -3.90 16.55 21.56
N ALA A 95 -2.84 17.24 21.15
CA ALA A 95 -2.86 18.10 19.97
C ALA A 95 -3.23 17.31 18.70
N GLN A 96 -3.93 17.98 17.78
CA GLN A 96 -4.21 17.41 16.46
C GLN A 96 -2.91 17.03 15.75
N PHE A 97 -2.91 15.84 15.17
CA PHE A 97 -1.84 15.37 14.32
C PHE A 97 -2.20 15.68 12.87
N VAL A 98 -1.32 16.41 12.19
CA VAL A 98 -1.60 16.97 10.87
C VAL A 98 -0.42 16.66 9.96
N VAL A 99 -0.70 16.14 8.78
CA VAL A 99 0.30 15.79 7.76
C VAL A 99 0.08 16.59 6.49
N ARG A 100 1.12 16.63 5.65
CA ARG A 100 1.01 17.15 4.29
C ARG A 100 0.81 15.97 3.34
N ALA A 101 -0.42 15.77 2.91
CA ALA A 101 -0.80 14.81 1.89
C ALA A 101 -1.74 15.50 0.90
N PRO A 102 -1.29 15.73 -0.34
CA PRO A 102 -1.57 16.88 -1.22
C PRO A 102 -1.84 18.28 -0.62
N ARG A 103 -2.44 18.39 0.56
CA ARG A 103 -2.73 19.57 1.37
C ARG A 103 -2.44 19.24 2.83
N LYS A 104 -2.49 20.25 3.71
CA LYS A 104 -2.38 20.06 5.16
C LYS A 104 -3.71 19.51 5.69
N THR A 105 -3.72 18.30 6.25
CA THR A 105 -4.94 17.59 6.67
C THR A 105 -4.72 16.82 7.97
N GLU A 106 -5.78 16.64 8.76
CA GLU A 106 -5.73 15.81 9.97
C GLU A 106 -5.38 14.36 9.58
N ALA A 107 -4.58 13.70 10.42
CA ALA A 107 -4.17 12.33 10.21
C ALA A 107 -4.20 11.54 11.52
N TYR A 108 -4.45 10.24 11.38
CA TYR A 108 -4.33 9.24 12.44
C TYR A 108 -3.16 8.31 12.12
N LEU A 109 -2.45 7.89 13.15
CA LEU A 109 -1.34 6.95 13.06
C LEU A 109 -1.87 5.59 12.61
N VAL A 110 -1.22 4.96 11.62
CA VAL A 110 -1.46 3.54 11.30
C VAL A 110 -0.25 2.74 11.74
N ALA A 111 -0.48 1.75 12.59
CA ALA A 111 0.56 0.89 13.12
C ALA A 111 0.29 -0.59 12.81
N SER A 112 1.36 -1.32 12.50
CA SER A 112 1.32 -2.76 12.26
C SER A 112 2.57 -3.40 12.83
N SER A 113 2.42 -4.50 13.56
CA SER A 113 3.53 -5.24 14.18
C SER A 113 4.55 -4.37 14.95
N GLY A 114 4.06 -3.38 15.70
CA GLY A 114 4.91 -2.46 16.47
C GLY A 114 5.66 -1.41 15.62
N GLN A 115 5.32 -1.27 14.34
CA GLN A 115 5.87 -0.25 13.45
C GLN A 115 4.81 0.76 13.06
N TRP A 116 5.22 2.02 12.91
CA TRP A 116 4.47 3.05 12.21
C TRP A 116 4.66 2.80 10.72
N VAL A 117 3.56 2.52 10.02
CA VAL A 117 3.56 2.16 8.59
C VAL A 117 2.94 3.24 7.70
N GLY A 118 2.08 4.09 8.26
CA GLY A 118 1.44 5.15 7.49
C GLY A 118 0.50 6.02 8.31
N CYS A 119 -0.34 6.76 7.60
CA CYS A 119 -1.30 7.69 8.14
C CYS A 119 -2.68 7.46 7.50
N TYR A 120 -3.72 7.35 8.32
CA TYR A 120 -5.11 7.36 7.87
C TYR A 120 -5.66 8.78 7.91
N LEU A 121 -6.36 9.20 6.85
CA LEU A 121 -6.87 10.55 6.67
C LEU A 121 -8.40 10.52 6.81
N PRO A 122 -8.96 10.88 7.98
CA PRO A 122 -10.38 10.68 8.28
C PRO A 122 -11.31 11.48 7.38
N GLY A 123 -10.93 12.71 6.99
CA GLY A 123 -11.73 13.54 6.08
C GLY A 123 -11.80 12.99 4.65
N GLU A 124 -10.75 12.29 4.23
CA GLU A 124 -10.60 11.76 2.87
C GLU A 124 -10.94 10.27 2.78
N ARG A 125 -11.07 9.60 3.93
CA ARG A 125 -11.15 8.12 4.05
C ARG A 125 -10.03 7.44 3.27
N GLY A 126 -8.84 8.01 3.41
CA GLY A 126 -7.65 7.64 2.66
C GLY A 126 -6.53 7.12 3.57
N TYR A 127 -5.58 6.42 2.97
CA TYR A 127 -4.35 5.96 3.58
C TYR A 127 -3.16 6.51 2.81
N VAL A 128 -2.15 6.97 3.53
CA VAL A 128 -0.86 7.36 2.97
C VAL A 128 0.22 6.55 3.67
N GLU A 129 0.93 5.73 2.90
CA GLU A 129 2.06 4.95 3.39
C GLU A 129 3.24 5.86 3.73
N LEU A 130 4.02 5.50 4.76
CA LEU A 130 5.35 6.06 4.92
C LEU A 130 6.27 5.56 3.82
N THR A 131 7.24 6.37 3.43
CA THR A 131 8.33 5.96 2.54
C THR A 131 9.08 4.74 3.09
N ARG A 132 9.18 4.62 4.41
CA ARG A 132 9.71 3.44 5.12
C ARG A 132 9.02 3.27 6.47
N PRO A 133 8.67 2.03 6.88
CA PRO A 133 8.19 1.76 8.23
C PRO A 133 9.21 2.16 9.30
N VAL A 134 8.72 2.69 10.42
CA VAL A 134 9.55 3.13 11.55
C VAL A 134 9.09 2.44 12.83
N ALA A 135 10.02 1.86 13.60
CA ALA A 135 9.66 1.20 14.86
C ALA A 135 9.02 2.19 15.86
N LEU A 136 7.87 1.82 16.43
CA LEU A 136 7.19 2.61 17.44
C LEU A 136 7.73 2.25 18.83
N PRO A 137 8.26 3.22 19.59
CA PRO A 137 8.80 2.99 20.91
C PRO A 137 7.68 3.04 21.96
N VAL A 138 6.69 2.15 21.83
CA VAL A 138 5.53 2.08 22.72
C VAL A 138 5.91 1.43 24.05
N GLY A 139 5.65 2.12 25.15
CA GLY A 139 5.58 1.47 26.45
C GLY A 139 4.19 0.83 26.58
N MET A 140 4.09 -0.50 26.55
CA MET A 140 2.85 -1.15 26.99
C MET A 140 2.68 -0.86 28.48
N ARG A 141 1.76 0.04 28.85
CA ARG A 141 1.24 0.06 30.22
C ARG A 141 0.26 -1.10 30.31
N GLN A 142 0.75 -2.24 30.80
CA GLN A 142 -0.09 -3.32 31.30
C GLN A 142 -0.73 -2.94 32.63
#